data_AF-A0A537SHI6-F1
#
_entry.id   AF-A0A537SHI6-F1
#
_cell.length_a   1.000
_cell.length_b   1.000
_cell.length_c   1.000
_cell.angle_alpha   90.00
_cell.angle_beta   90.00
_cell.angle_gamma   90.00
#
_symmetry.space_group_name_H-M   'P 1'
#
loop_
_entity.id
_entity.type
_entity.pdbx_description
1 polymer ?
#
loop_
_entity_poly.entity_id
_entity_poly.type
_entity_poly.pdbx_seq_one_letter_code
_entity_poly.pdbx_strand_id
1 'polypeptide(L)'
;MAFPNPRNAACYLKKLCGTFARKRGERVALTVRDVRCDPIANRVLDLLMHDYTVAGERSGLVLTKNTGDLKLFINELDDLRQLDFIHHRAMVRHMERLRTQLTASNDHRERWKVRALMAEALALEATAKISNNGGRGNVVDTRYAALKRFLAKRFHPDYAPGGGIEKIVRNEIFKEIWNEIERLEDDVSASRFATAASRSAA
;
A
#
# COMPACT_ATOMS: atom_id res chain seq x y z
N MET A 1 -2.36 -3.08 -27.67
CA MET A 1 -1.22 -2.30 -27.14
C MET A 1 -1.48 -0.84 -27.43
N ALA A 2 -1.70 -0.02 -26.41
CA ALA A 2 -2.08 1.38 -26.59
C ALA A 2 -0.83 2.26 -26.72
N PHE A 3 -0.78 3.08 -27.77
CA PHE A 3 0.24 4.10 -27.95
C PHE A 3 0.29 5.05 -26.73
N PRO A 4 1.48 5.52 -26.31
CA PRO A 4 1.56 6.66 -25.42
C PRO A 4 1.13 7.91 -26.20
N ASN A 5 -0.13 8.29 -26.01
CA ASN A 5 -0.76 9.58 -26.32
C ASN A 5 -0.45 10.19 -27.71
N PRO A 6 -1.42 10.23 -28.66
CA PRO A 6 -1.23 10.78 -30.01
C PRO A 6 -0.86 12.29 -30.04
N ARG A 7 -0.96 12.99 -28.92
CA ARG A 7 -0.46 14.37 -28.78
C ARG A 7 1.06 14.48 -28.87
N ASN A 8 1.80 13.45 -28.46
CA ASN A 8 3.26 13.47 -28.48
C ASN A 8 3.80 13.27 -29.90
N ALA A 9 3.24 12.35 -30.68
CA ALA A 9 3.66 12.10 -32.06
C ALA A 9 3.58 13.37 -32.94
N ALA A 10 2.48 14.13 -32.84
CA ALA A 10 2.30 15.39 -33.56
C ALA A 10 3.33 16.47 -33.14
N CYS A 11 3.74 16.49 -31.88
CA CYS A 11 4.76 17.42 -31.38
C CYS A 11 6.18 17.03 -31.83
N TYR A 12 6.48 15.74 -31.94
CA TYR A 12 7.76 15.25 -32.47
C TYR A 12 7.90 15.49 -33.98
N LEU A 13 6.82 15.36 -34.75
CA LEU A 13 6.82 15.57 -36.19
C LEU A 13 6.84 17.05 -36.61
N LYS A 14 6.21 17.95 -35.83
CA LYS A 14 6.36 19.41 -36.04
C LYS A 14 7.81 19.89 -35.97
N LYS A 15 8.65 19.25 -35.16
CA LYS A 15 10.10 19.55 -35.09
C LYS A 15 10.86 19.07 -36.32
N LEU A 16 10.41 18.01 -36.99
CA LEU A 16 11.06 17.48 -38.19
C LEU A 16 10.73 18.31 -39.44
N CYS A 17 9.53 18.89 -39.54
CA CYS A 17 9.15 19.76 -40.65
C CYS A 17 9.91 21.11 -40.69
N GLY A 18 10.56 21.53 -39.59
CA GLY A 18 11.21 22.84 -39.50
C GLY A 18 12.66 22.91 -40.01
N THR A 19 13.36 21.78 -40.19
CA THR A 19 14.83 21.78 -40.30
C THR A 19 15.43 21.28 -41.62
N PHE A 20 14.64 20.84 -42.59
CA PHE A 20 15.22 20.17 -43.78
C PHE A 20 14.75 20.77 -45.10
N ALA A 21 15.09 22.04 -45.32
CA ALA A 21 15.16 22.60 -46.67
C ALA A 21 16.60 22.48 -47.20
N ARG A 22 16.94 21.37 -47.89
CA ARG A 22 18.21 21.31 -48.66
C ARG A 22 18.16 20.45 -49.92
N LYS A 23 18.51 21.13 -51.03
CA LYS A 23 18.95 20.71 -52.38
C LYS A 23 18.07 19.72 -53.17
N ARG A 24 17.24 20.30 -54.04
CA ARG A 24 16.58 19.69 -55.20
C ARG A 24 17.61 19.28 -56.26
N GLY A 25 17.89 17.98 -56.37
CA GLY A 25 18.14 17.31 -57.65
C GLY A 25 16.91 16.46 -57.98
N GLU A 26 16.71 16.05 -59.24
CA GLU A 26 15.61 15.18 -59.67
C GLU A 26 15.57 13.90 -58.83
N ARG A 27 14.78 13.90 -57.75
CA ARG A 27 14.51 12.73 -56.95
C ARG A 27 13.17 12.19 -57.39
N VAL A 28 13.16 10.93 -57.81
CA VAL A 28 11.94 10.16 -58.02
C VAL A 28 11.14 10.21 -56.71
N ALA A 29 9.87 10.59 -56.79
CA ALA A 29 9.00 10.69 -55.63
C ALA A 29 8.89 9.32 -54.94
N LEU A 30 9.08 9.31 -53.62
CA LEU A 30 8.96 8.09 -52.82
C LEU A 30 7.59 7.44 -53.02
N THR A 31 7.56 6.18 -53.44
CA THR A 31 6.32 5.43 -53.61
C THR A 31 6.06 4.49 -52.44
N VAL A 32 4.81 4.05 -52.28
CA VAL A 32 4.44 3.05 -51.27
C VAL A 32 5.21 1.75 -51.48
N ARG A 33 5.53 1.40 -52.74
CA ARG A 33 6.29 0.20 -53.07
C ARG A 33 7.72 0.29 -52.52
N ASP A 34 8.36 1.44 -52.64
CA ASP A 34 9.72 1.65 -52.13
C ASP A 34 9.76 1.47 -50.60
N VAL A 35 8.74 1.99 -49.90
CA VAL A 35 8.60 1.81 -48.45
C VAL A 35 8.34 0.35 -48.07
N ARG A 36 7.50 -0.36 -48.82
CA ARG A 36 7.20 -1.79 -48.58
C ARG A 36 8.40 -2.70 -48.80
N CYS A 37 9.33 -2.31 -49.67
CA CYS A 37 10.58 -3.05 -49.89
C CYS A 37 11.57 -2.94 -48.73
N ASP A 38 11.46 -1.91 -47.87
CA ASP A 38 12.30 -1.74 -46.69
C ASP A 38 11.59 -2.28 -45.44
N PRO A 39 12.16 -3.25 -44.71
CA PRO A 39 11.50 -3.88 -43.57
C PRO A 39 11.30 -2.92 -42.38
N ILE A 40 12.16 -1.93 -42.21
CA ILE A 40 12.08 -0.93 -41.14
C ILE A 40 11.00 0.09 -41.49
N ALA A 41 11.06 0.64 -42.70
CA ALA A 41 10.12 1.64 -43.16
C ALA A 41 8.70 1.06 -43.32
N ASN A 42 8.57 -0.18 -43.81
CA ASN A 42 7.30 -0.89 -43.91
C ASN A 42 6.65 -1.06 -42.53
N ARG A 43 7.41 -1.48 -41.51
CA ARG A 43 6.90 -1.60 -40.13
C ARG A 43 6.36 -0.27 -39.61
N VAL A 44 7.09 0.82 -39.84
CA VAL A 44 6.67 2.16 -39.40
C VAL A 44 5.41 2.59 -40.16
N LEU A 45 5.36 2.33 -41.47
CA LEU A 45 4.19 2.63 -42.29
C LEU A 45 2.96 1.86 -41.79
N ASP A 46 3.08 0.56 -41.49
CA ASP A 46 2.00 -0.27 -40.94
C ASP A 46 1.47 0.30 -39.62
N LEU A 47 2.37 0.75 -38.73
CA LEU A 47 1.99 1.38 -37.47
C LEU A 47 1.25 2.71 -37.69
N LEU A 48 1.71 3.52 -38.64
CA LEU A 48 1.08 4.80 -38.98
C LEU A 48 -0.29 4.60 -39.64
N MET A 49 -0.46 3.54 -40.43
CA MET A 49 -1.72 3.23 -41.12
C MET A 49 -2.91 2.98 -40.19
N HIS A 50 -2.68 2.71 -38.90
CA HIS A 50 -3.77 2.62 -37.92
C HIS A 50 -4.48 3.96 -37.69
N ASP A 51 -3.72 5.06 -37.68
CA ASP A 51 -4.22 6.39 -37.35
C ASP A 51 -4.24 7.35 -38.54
N TYR A 52 -3.61 6.97 -39.66
CA TYR A 52 -3.43 7.79 -40.85
C TYR A 52 -3.81 7.03 -42.13
N THR A 53 -4.44 7.73 -43.05
CA THR A 53 -4.60 7.32 -44.44
C THR A 53 -3.36 7.70 -45.24
N VAL A 54 -2.89 6.81 -46.11
CA VAL A 54 -1.67 7.02 -46.93
C VAL A 54 -2.09 7.31 -48.36
N ALA A 55 -1.56 8.39 -48.94
CA ALA A 55 -1.73 8.75 -50.34
C ALA A 55 -0.35 9.01 -50.99
N GLY A 56 -0.18 8.59 -52.24
CA GLY A 56 1.00 8.94 -53.03
C GLY A 56 0.78 10.25 -53.78
N GLU A 57 1.65 11.23 -53.60
CA GLU A 57 1.66 12.51 -54.31
C GLU A 57 2.94 12.68 -55.16
N ARG A 58 2.94 13.69 -56.03
CA ARG A 58 4.08 13.98 -56.94
C ARG A 58 5.39 14.27 -56.21
N SER A 59 5.35 14.63 -54.93
CA SER A 59 6.53 14.93 -54.12
C SER A 59 6.93 13.82 -53.15
N GLY A 60 6.12 12.77 -52.98
CA GLY A 60 6.34 11.70 -52.00
C GLY A 60 5.04 11.16 -51.41
N LEU A 61 5.13 10.54 -50.24
CA LEU A 61 3.96 10.02 -49.53
C LEU A 61 3.37 11.07 -48.59
N VAL A 62 2.06 11.20 -48.61
CA VAL A 62 1.30 12.06 -47.70
C VAL A 62 0.43 11.20 -46.80
N LEU A 63 0.63 11.32 -45.49
CA LEU A 63 -0.21 10.68 -44.49
C LEU A 63 -1.19 11.69 -43.91
N THR A 64 -2.48 11.46 -44.10
CA THR A 64 -3.54 12.29 -43.55
C THR A 64 -4.16 11.58 -42.36
N LYS A 65 -4.19 12.25 -41.21
CA LYS A 65 -4.73 11.66 -39.99
C LYS A 65 -6.21 11.36 -40.16
N ASN A 66 -6.65 10.20 -39.67
CA ASN A 66 -8.06 9.78 -39.73
C ASN A 66 -8.97 10.71 -38.90
N THR A 67 -8.39 11.37 -37.89
CA THR A 67 -9.07 12.31 -36.98
C THR A 67 -8.43 13.69 -37.04
N GLY A 68 -8.87 14.50 -38.00
CA GLY A 68 -8.49 15.90 -38.21
C GLY A 68 -7.59 16.14 -39.43
N ASP A 69 -7.20 17.40 -39.65
CA ASP A 69 -6.55 17.82 -40.90
C ASP A 69 -5.01 17.75 -40.88
N LEU A 70 -4.44 16.97 -39.95
CA LEU A 70 -2.99 16.82 -39.87
C LEU A 70 -2.48 15.99 -41.06
N LYS A 71 -1.63 16.60 -41.87
CA LYS A 71 -0.92 15.95 -42.98
C LYS A 71 0.57 15.86 -42.66
N LEU A 72 1.14 14.68 -42.86
CA LEU A 72 2.57 14.42 -42.77
C LEU A 72 3.10 14.15 -44.17
N PHE A 73 4.22 14.77 -44.52
CA PHE A 73 4.88 14.57 -45.81
C PHE A 73 6.15 13.74 -45.58
N ILE A 74 6.23 12.60 -46.25
CA ILE A 74 7.39 11.71 -46.23
C ILE A 74 8.01 11.75 -47.61
N ASN A 75 9.19 12.36 -47.68
CA ASN A 75 9.89 12.59 -48.94
C ASN A 75 10.94 11.52 -49.17
N GLU A 76 11.50 10.96 -48.08
CA GLU A 76 12.60 10.02 -48.12
C GLU A 76 12.34 8.80 -47.22
N LEU A 77 12.93 7.67 -47.59
CA LEU A 77 12.88 6.45 -46.78
C LEU A 77 13.53 6.65 -45.40
N ASP A 78 14.54 7.53 -45.33
CA ASP A 78 15.24 7.85 -44.10
C ASP A 78 14.35 8.61 -43.09
N ASP A 79 13.31 9.33 -43.54
CA ASP A 79 12.34 9.98 -42.65
C ASP A 79 11.63 8.94 -41.76
N LEU A 80 11.25 7.79 -42.35
CA LEU A 80 10.60 6.68 -41.65
C LEU A 80 11.59 5.94 -40.72
N ARG A 81 12.82 5.73 -41.18
CA ARG A 81 13.87 5.10 -40.35
C ARG A 81 14.23 5.96 -39.14
N GLN A 82 14.29 7.28 -39.32
CA GLN A 82 14.55 8.22 -38.24
C GLN A 82 13.40 8.21 -37.22
N LEU A 83 12.16 8.13 -37.69
CA LEU A 83 10.99 8.00 -36.84
C LEU A 83 11.05 6.72 -35.99
N ASP A 84 11.37 5.57 -36.60
CA ASP A 84 11.57 4.31 -35.89
C ASP A 84 12.64 4.43 -34.81
N PHE A 85 13.79 4.98 -35.16
CA PHE A 85 14.91 5.14 -34.23
C PHE A 85 14.53 6.01 -33.02
N ILE A 86 13.86 7.14 -33.25
CA ILE A 86 13.40 8.04 -32.18
C ILE A 86 12.39 7.32 -31.29
N HIS A 87 11.44 6.61 -31.90
CA HIS A 87 10.41 5.88 -31.17
C HIS A 87 11.00 4.75 -30.32
N HIS A 88 11.87 3.93 -30.91
CA HIS A 88 12.56 2.86 -30.21
C HIS A 88 13.39 3.41 -29.04
N ARG A 89 14.15 4.50 -29.26
CA ARG A 89 14.92 5.15 -28.20
C ARG A 89 14.03 5.73 -27.08
N ALA A 90 12.83 6.21 -27.40
CA ALA A 90 11.88 6.68 -26.39
C ALA A 90 11.33 5.51 -25.56
N MET A 91 10.99 4.39 -26.22
CA MET A 91 10.53 3.17 -25.55
C MET A 91 11.59 2.59 -24.61
N VAL A 92 12.84 2.48 -25.07
CA VAL A 92 13.95 1.97 -24.25
C VAL A 92 14.14 2.82 -22.99
N ARG A 93 14.14 4.15 -23.13
CA ARG A 93 14.20 5.06 -21.98
C ARG A 93 13.02 4.89 -21.01
N HIS A 94 11.83 4.64 -21.53
CA HIS A 94 10.66 4.35 -20.70
C HIS A 94 10.81 3.03 -19.95
N MET A 95 11.28 1.97 -20.61
CA MET A 95 11.53 0.67 -19.97
C MET A 95 12.59 0.78 -18.87
N GLU A 96 13.68 1.49 -19.12
CA GLU A 96 14.72 1.75 -18.12
C GLU A 96 14.16 2.49 -16.91
N ARG A 97 13.37 3.56 -17.15
CA ARG A 97 12.71 4.29 -16.06
C ARG A 97 11.80 3.39 -15.22
N LEU A 98 11.00 2.54 -15.86
CA LEU A 98 10.12 1.60 -15.17
C LEU A 98 10.91 0.56 -14.37
N ARG A 99 12.02 0.05 -14.91
CA ARG A 99 12.92 -0.87 -14.18
C ARG A 99 13.49 -0.22 -12.93
N THR A 100 13.96 1.02 -13.02
CA THR A 100 14.48 1.77 -11.86
C THR A 100 13.39 2.04 -10.80
N GLN A 101 12.16 2.30 -11.23
CA GLN A 101 11.03 2.47 -10.30
C GLN A 101 10.67 1.15 -9.60
N LEU A 102 10.69 0.04 -10.34
CA LEU A 102 10.43 -1.29 -9.80
C LEU A 102 11.46 -1.69 -8.74
N THR A 103 12.75 -1.49 -9.01
CA THR A 103 13.82 -1.80 -8.04
C THR A 103 13.68 -0.95 -6.79
N ALA A 104 13.46 0.36 -6.93
CA ALA A 104 13.28 1.26 -5.79
C ALA A 104 12.05 0.90 -4.93
N SER A 105 10.96 0.45 -5.56
CA SER A 105 9.75 -0.01 -4.88
C SER A 105 9.99 -1.33 -4.12
N ASN A 106 10.68 -2.28 -4.74
CA ASN A 106 11.05 -3.54 -4.10
C ASN A 106 11.97 -3.32 -2.90
N ASP A 107 12.96 -2.42 -3.01
CA ASP A 107 13.84 -2.08 -1.90
C ASP A 107 13.07 -1.43 -0.74
N HIS A 108 12.10 -0.57 -1.05
CA HIS A 108 11.20 -0.02 -0.03
C HIS A 108 10.41 -1.12 0.66
N ARG A 109 9.79 -2.01 -0.11
CA ARG A 109 9.03 -3.15 0.44
C ARG A 109 9.89 -3.98 1.38
N GLU A 110 11.13 -4.29 0.99
CA GLU A 110 12.02 -5.10 1.83
C GLU A 110 12.45 -4.36 3.10
N ARG A 111 12.75 -3.06 3.01
CA ARG A 111 13.02 -2.22 4.19
C ARG A 111 11.84 -2.16 5.15
N TRP A 112 10.62 -2.08 4.64
CA TRP A 112 9.41 -2.11 5.46
C TRP A 112 9.20 -3.48 6.12
N LYS A 113 9.42 -4.57 5.38
CA LYS A 113 9.35 -5.93 5.90
C LYS A 113 10.32 -6.16 7.06
N VAL A 114 11.58 -5.75 6.90
CA VAL A 114 12.59 -5.88 7.97
C VAL A 114 12.17 -5.09 9.22
N ARG A 115 11.68 -3.86 9.05
CA ARG A 115 11.22 -3.03 10.18
C ARG A 115 9.99 -3.62 10.87
N ALA A 116 9.04 -4.16 10.12
CA ALA A 116 7.86 -4.82 10.67
C ALA A 116 8.25 -6.06 11.50
N LEU A 117 9.10 -6.93 10.94
CA LEU A 117 9.60 -8.11 11.65
C LEU A 117 10.36 -7.76 12.93
N MET A 118 11.19 -6.71 12.89
CA MET A 118 11.89 -6.24 14.08
C MET A 118 10.93 -5.70 15.14
N ALA A 119 9.90 -4.94 14.74
CA ALA A 119 8.88 -4.44 15.65
C ALA A 119 8.05 -5.57 16.26
N GLU A 120 7.68 -6.60 15.48
CA GLU A 120 7.01 -7.80 15.95
C GLU A 120 7.87 -8.56 16.97
N ALA A 121 9.16 -8.75 16.70
CA ALA A 121 10.08 -9.40 17.63
C ALA A 121 10.20 -8.64 18.96
N LEU A 122 10.34 -7.30 18.90
CA LEU A 122 10.37 -6.45 20.09
C LEU A 122 9.06 -6.50 20.88
N ALA A 123 7.91 -6.52 20.20
CA ALA A 123 6.61 -6.66 20.84
C ALA A 123 6.50 -8.01 21.57
N LEU A 124 6.89 -9.11 20.92
CA LEU A 124 6.91 -10.44 21.53
C LEU A 124 7.82 -10.47 22.75
N GLU A 125 9.04 -9.91 22.67
CA GLU A 125 9.96 -9.84 23.81
C GLU A 125 9.38 -9.03 24.98
N ALA A 126 8.75 -7.89 24.69
CA ALA A 126 8.10 -7.07 25.71
C ALA A 126 6.94 -7.83 26.39
N THR A 127 6.10 -8.53 25.62
CA THR A 127 5.02 -9.35 26.18
C THR A 127 5.56 -10.53 27.01
N ALA A 128 6.64 -11.18 26.58
CA ALA A 128 7.29 -12.25 27.33
C ALA A 128 7.87 -11.73 28.65
N LYS A 129 8.53 -10.56 28.65
CA LYS A 129 9.04 -9.90 29.87
C LYS A 129 7.91 -9.53 30.84
N ILE A 130 6.76 -9.07 30.36
CA ILE A 130 5.58 -8.80 31.19
C ILE A 130 5.00 -10.10 31.76
N SER A 131 4.90 -11.15 30.95
CA SER A 131 4.41 -12.47 31.37
C SER A 131 5.30 -13.12 32.43
N ASN A 132 6.63 -12.99 32.30
CA ASN A 132 7.58 -13.51 33.29
C ASN A 132 7.57 -12.71 34.60
N ASN A 133 6.98 -11.51 34.60
CA ASN A 133 6.69 -10.72 35.79
C ASN A 133 5.31 -11.02 36.39
N GLY A 134 4.75 -12.21 36.10
CA GLY A 134 3.51 -12.77 36.66
C GLY A 134 3.47 -12.90 38.19
N GLY A 135 4.52 -12.47 38.90
CA GLY A 135 4.52 -12.23 40.34
C GLY A 135 3.78 -10.96 40.79
N ARG A 136 3.12 -10.20 39.89
CA ARG A 136 2.09 -9.22 40.27
C ARG A 136 0.77 -9.94 40.62
N GLY A 137 0.83 -10.80 41.63
CA GLY A 137 -0.35 -11.09 42.46
C GLY A 137 -0.76 -9.78 43.13
N ASN A 138 -1.67 -9.06 42.47
CA ASN A 138 -2.38 -7.86 42.88
C ASN A 138 -1.99 -7.31 44.26
N VAL A 139 -1.22 -6.22 44.28
CA VAL A 139 -1.08 -5.35 45.48
C VAL A 139 -2.47 -4.92 46.00
N VAL A 140 -3.47 -4.92 45.13
CA VAL A 140 -4.89 -4.72 45.47
C VAL A 140 -5.48 -5.92 46.22
N ASP A 141 -5.22 -7.17 45.81
CA ASP A 141 -5.75 -8.39 46.44
C ASP A 141 -5.08 -8.61 47.80
N THR A 142 -3.80 -8.26 47.95
CA THR A 142 -3.10 -8.32 49.25
C THR A 142 -3.59 -7.25 50.22
N ARG A 143 -3.80 -6.00 49.77
CA ARG A 143 -4.40 -4.94 50.60
C ARG A 143 -5.85 -5.24 50.98
N TYR A 144 -6.63 -5.75 50.02
CA TYR A 144 -8.02 -6.16 50.25
C TYR A 144 -8.10 -7.33 51.23
N ALA A 145 -7.26 -8.37 51.07
CA ALA A 145 -7.20 -9.48 52.01
C ALA A 145 -6.73 -9.05 53.42
N ALA A 146 -5.85 -8.06 53.53
CA ALA A 146 -5.45 -7.48 54.82
C ALA A 146 -6.62 -6.72 55.48
N LEU A 147 -7.39 -5.94 54.71
CA LEU A 147 -8.57 -5.22 55.19
C LEU A 147 -9.67 -6.20 55.65
N LYS A 148 -9.98 -7.22 54.84
CA LYS A 148 -10.96 -8.27 55.17
C LYS A 148 -10.60 -8.98 56.48
N ARG A 149 -9.32 -9.34 56.66
CA ARG A 149 -8.82 -9.93 57.91
C ARG A 149 -8.94 -8.98 59.10
N PHE A 150 -8.64 -7.70 58.92
CA PHE A 150 -8.77 -6.70 59.99
C PHE A 150 -10.22 -6.54 60.45
N LEU A 151 -11.17 -6.45 59.50
CA LEU A 151 -12.60 -6.33 59.79
C LEU A 151 -13.13 -7.58 60.50
N ALA A 152 -12.79 -8.78 60.02
CA ALA A 152 -13.11 -10.03 60.70
C ALA A 152 -12.60 -10.02 62.14
N LYS A 153 -11.33 -9.66 62.36
CA LYS A 153 -10.76 -9.64 63.73
C LYS A 153 -11.46 -8.66 64.68
N ARG A 154 -11.99 -7.54 64.18
CA ARG A 154 -12.57 -6.47 65.01
C ARG A 154 -14.07 -6.60 65.26
N PHE A 155 -14.80 -7.22 64.34
CA PHE A 155 -16.27 -7.19 64.34
C PHE A 155 -16.90 -8.59 64.36
N HIS A 156 -16.13 -9.65 64.14
CA HIS A 156 -16.66 -11.01 64.19
C HIS A 156 -17.20 -11.35 65.60
N PRO A 157 -18.38 -11.98 65.69
CA PRO A 157 -19.08 -12.22 66.96
C PRO A 157 -18.28 -13.05 67.98
N ASP A 158 -17.35 -13.89 67.50
CA ASP A 158 -16.48 -14.72 68.35
C ASP A 158 -15.25 -13.98 68.92
N TYR A 159 -14.91 -12.80 68.38
CA TYR A 159 -13.74 -12.02 68.79
C TYR A 159 -14.10 -10.71 69.51
N ALA A 160 -15.38 -10.43 69.75
CA ALA A 160 -15.84 -9.18 70.35
C ALA A 160 -15.55 -9.12 71.87
N PRO A 161 -14.66 -8.23 72.35
CA PRO A 161 -14.55 -7.95 73.78
C PRO A 161 -15.64 -6.95 74.14
N GLY A 162 -16.70 -7.42 74.81
CA GLY A 162 -17.83 -6.60 75.24
C GLY A 162 -19.08 -7.44 75.47
N GLY A 163 -19.80 -7.21 76.58
CA GLY A 163 -21.07 -7.86 76.90
C GLY A 163 -22.28 -7.00 76.55
N GLY A 164 -23.44 -7.61 76.32
CA GLY A 164 -24.71 -6.92 76.14
C GLY A 164 -24.89 -6.26 74.76
N ILE A 165 -25.31 -4.99 74.75
CA ILE A 165 -25.74 -4.25 73.55
C ILE A 165 -24.61 -4.07 72.53
N GLU A 166 -23.37 -3.91 72.98
CA GLU A 166 -22.20 -3.77 72.10
C GLU A 166 -22.00 -4.99 71.22
N LYS A 167 -22.23 -6.20 71.75
CA LYS A 167 -22.15 -7.45 70.99
C LYS A 167 -23.22 -7.50 69.90
N ILE A 168 -24.43 -7.04 70.21
CA ILE A 168 -25.54 -6.97 69.25
C ILE A 168 -25.20 -5.99 68.12
N VAL A 169 -24.76 -4.78 68.46
CA VAL A 169 -24.40 -3.76 67.47
C VAL A 169 -23.24 -4.21 66.59
N ARG A 170 -22.18 -4.80 67.15
CA ARG A 170 -21.05 -5.34 66.37
C ARG A 170 -21.47 -6.48 65.45
N ASN A 171 -22.36 -7.36 65.92
CA ASN A 171 -22.89 -8.46 65.14
C ASN A 171 -23.71 -7.98 63.93
N GLU A 172 -24.57 -6.97 64.11
CA GLU A 172 -25.34 -6.41 63.01
C GLU A 172 -24.44 -5.68 62.00
N ILE A 173 -23.45 -4.89 62.47
CA ILE A 173 -22.44 -4.26 61.61
C ILE A 173 -21.65 -5.31 60.82
N PHE A 174 -21.27 -6.43 61.47
CA PHE A 174 -20.53 -7.50 60.82
C PHE A 174 -21.35 -8.14 59.70
N LYS A 175 -22.61 -8.50 59.93
CA LYS A 175 -23.48 -9.09 58.90
C LYS A 175 -23.64 -8.18 57.69
N GLU A 176 -23.92 -6.89 57.91
CA GLU A 176 -24.11 -5.91 56.84
C GLU A 176 -22.86 -5.79 55.98
N ILE A 177 -21.70 -5.58 56.60
CA ILE A 177 -20.43 -5.41 55.89
C ILE A 177 -19.99 -6.72 55.21
N TRP A 178 -20.19 -7.85 55.86
CA TRP A 178 -19.72 -9.14 55.35
C TRP A 178 -20.55 -9.62 54.15
N ASN A 179 -21.88 -9.44 54.19
CA ASN A 179 -22.75 -9.74 53.06
C ASN A 179 -22.35 -8.92 51.80
N GLU A 180 -22.00 -7.64 51.98
CA GLU A 180 -21.57 -6.79 50.86
C GLU A 180 -20.18 -7.18 50.34
N ILE A 181 -19.26 -7.59 51.23
CA ILE A 181 -17.95 -8.15 50.85
C ILE A 181 -18.12 -9.43 50.01
N GLU A 182 -19.02 -10.33 50.43
CA GLU A 182 -19.31 -11.57 49.70
C GLU A 182 -19.95 -11.28 48.33
N ARG A 183 -20.91 -10.35 48.27
CA ARG A 183 -21.52 -9.89 47.02
C ARG A 183 -20.47 -9.37 46.02
N LEU A 184 -19.54 -8.54 46.49
CA LEU A 184 -18.46 -7.99 45.66
C LEU A 184 -17.46 -9.08 45.21
N GLU A 185 -17.20 -10.08 46.04
CA GLU A 185 -16.32 -11.21 45.68
C GLU A 185 -16.96 -12.14 44.66
N ASP A 186 -18.27 -12.38 44.77
CA ASP A 186 -19.04 -13.18 43.82
C ASP A 186 -19.10 -12.50 42.44
N ASP A 187 -19.34 -11.19 42.40
CA ASP A 187 -19.33 -10.38 41.17
C ASP A 187 -17.95 -10.41 40.48
N VAL A 188 -16.86 -10.30 41.26
CA VAL A 188 -15.48 -10.34 40.75
C VAL A 188 -15.12 -11.75 40.28
N SER A 189 -15.57 -12.79 40.98
CA SER A 189 -15.32 -14.19 40.61
C SER A 189 -16.06 -14.52 39.31
N ALA A 190 -17.35 -14.18 39.19
CA ALA A 190 -18.14 -14.36 37.97
C ALA A 190 -17.52 -13.65 36.75
N SER A 191 -17.03 -12.42 36.93
CA SER A 191 -16.34 -11.65 35.88
C SER A 191 -15.01 -12.29 35.43
N ARG A 192 -14.22 -12.81 36.38
CA ARG A 192 -12.96 -13.53 36.09
C ARG A 192 -13.21 -14.85 35.35
N PHE A 193 -14.26 -15.60 35.72
CA PHE A 193 -14.64 -16.83 35.02
C PHE A 193 -15.17 -16.57 33.59
N ALA A 194 -15.96 -15.51 33.37
CA ALA A 194 -16.40 -15.12 32.03
C ALA A 194 -15.21 -14.72 31.12
N THR A 195 -14.24 -14.00 31.67
CA THR A 195 -13.03 -13.59 30.94
C THR A 195 -12.11 -14.78 30.61
N ALA A 196 -12.04 -15.78 31.50
CA ALA A 196 -11.28 -17.01 31.27
C ALA A 196 -11.94 -17.93 30.21
N ALA A 197 -13.28 -18.03 30.21
CA ALA A 197 -14.03 -18.80 29.22
C ALA A 197 -13.86 -18.22 27.80
N SER A 198 -13.88 -16.89 27.63
CA SER A 198 -13.60 -16.25 26.34
C SER A 198 -12.17 -16.44 25.83
N ARG A 199 -11.20 -16.72 26.71
CA ARG A 199 -9.80 -16.99 26.31
C ARG A 199 -9.56 -18.45 25.89
N SER A 200 -10.44 -19.37 26.26
CA SER A 200 -10.34 -20.80 25.88
C SER A 200 -11.02 -21.12 24.54
N ALA A 201 -11.82 -20.20 24.00
CA ALA A 201 -12.60 -20.37 22.77
C ALA A 201 -12.01 -19.61 21.56
N ALA A 202 -10.80 -19.04 21.70
CA ALA A 202 -10.07 -18.33 20.66
C ALA A 202 -8.81 -19.10 20.26
#